data_AF-A0A6G0AIB6-F1
#
_entry.id   AF-A0A6G0AIB6-F1
#
_cell.length_a   1.000
_cell.length_b   1.000
_cell.length_c   1.000
_cell.angle_alpha   90.00
_cell.angle_beta   90.00
_cell.angle_gamma   90.00
#
_symmetry.space_group_name_H-M   'P 1'
#
loop_
_entity.id
_entity.type
_entity.pdbx_description
1 polymer ?
#
loop_
_entity_poly.entity_id
_entity_poly.type
_entity_poly.pdbx_seq_one_letter_code
_entity_poly.pdbx_strand_id
1 'polypeptide(L)'
;KFLHSKGFRFRLHKKELPGKPDIVLPKIKTVIFIHGCFWHGHKNCKYFVVPKTRTKWWLNKIDGNKQVDKRNNFKLKKAGWKIITLWTCQLKPKKVEKVFNKLSVQLW
;
A
#
# COMPACT_ATOMS: atom_id res chain seq x y z
N LYS A 1 15.61 4.45 -6.07
CA LYS A 1 16.48 5.63 -5.83
C LYS A 1 15.72 6.88 -5.30
N PHE A 2 14.41 7.06 -5.58
CA PHE A 2 13.62 8.27 -5.21
C PHE A 2 13.65 8.70 -3.73
N LEU A 3 13.28 7.83 -2.78
CA LEU A 3 13.21 8.22 -1.37
C LEU A 3 14.58 8.66 -0.84
N HIS A 4 15.63 7.93 -1.24
CA HIS A 4 17.00 8.26 -0.89
C HIS A 4 17.45 9.59 -1.53
N SER A 5 17.12 9.83 -2.81
CA SER A 5 17.47 11.09 -3.49
C SER A 5 16.72 12.31 -2.95
N LYS A 6 15.63 12.11 -2.21
CA LYS A 6 14.89 13.16 -1.50
C LYS A 6 15.30 13.28 -0.02
N GLY A 7 16.39 12.62 0.40
CA GLY A 7 16.92 12.69 1.76
C GLY A 7 16.17 11.86 2.80
N PHE A 8 15.17 11.06 2.39
CA PHE A 8 14.43 10.22 3.31
C PHE A 8 15.19 8.93 3.62
N ARG A 9 15.46 8.71 4.91
CA ARG A 9 15.89 7.41 5.45
C ARG A 9 14.65 6.53 5.60
N PHE A 10 14.67 5.36 4.95
CA PHE A 10 13.59 4.39 5.05
C PHE A 10 14.10 3.02 5.51
N ARG A 11 13.22 2.23 6.08
CA ARG A 11 13.41 0.80 6.35
C ARG A 11 12.44 0.01 5.49
N LEU A 12 12.85 -1.18 5.06
CA LEU A 12 11.99 -2.07 4.27
C LEU A 12 11.45 -3.20 5.15
N HIS A 13 10.21 -3.62 4.87
CA HIS A 13 9.60 -4.84 5.40
C HIS A 13 9.68 -5.01 6.93
N LYS A 14 9.39 -3.95 7.68
CA LYS A 14 9.49 -3.99 9.14
C LYS A 14 8.41 -4.89 9.74
N LYS A 15 8.81 -6.08 10.22
CA LYS A 15 7.91 -7.12 10.77
C LYS A 15 7.20 -6.72 12.07
N GLU A 16 7.78 -5.81 12.84
CA GLU A 16 7.22 -5.33 14.12
C GLU A 16 5.97 -4.46 13.94
N LEU A 17 5.72 -3.93 12.74
CA LEU A 17 4.57 -3.07 12.48
C LEU A 17 3.38 -3.87 11.95
N PRO A 18 2.14 -3.56 12.39
CA PRO A 18 0.94 -4.21 11.89
C PRO A 18 0.86 -4.19 10.36
N GLY A 19 0.58 -5.33 9.75
CA GLY A 19 0.48 -5.48 8.30
C GLY A 19 1.81 -5.54 7.55
N LYS A 20 2.96 -5.47 8.24
CA LYS A 20 4.31 -5.53 7.64
C LYS A 20 4.45 -4.57 6.44
N PRO A 21 4.46 -3.25 6.67
CA PRO A 21 4.57 -2.27 5.60
C PRO A 21 5.82 -2.50 4.75
N ASP A 22 5.69 -2.26 3.44
CA ASP A 22 6.79 -2.41 2.49
C ASP A 22 7.90 -1.39 2.75
N ILE A 23 7.51 -0.15 3.02
CA ILE A 23 8.42 0.95 3.30
C ILE A 23 7.98 1.66 4.59
N VAL A 24 8.94 1.94 5.46
CA VAL A 24 8.73 2.66 6.71
C VAL A 24 9.65 3.87 6.74
N LEU A 25 9.10 5.03 7.07
CA LEU A 25 9.78 6.32 7.24
C LEU A 25 9.66 6.73 8.72
N PRO A 26 10.56 6.26 9.60
CA PRO A 26 10.40 6.42 11.05
C PRO A 26 10.42 7.88 11.51
N LYS A 27 11.28 8.71 10.88
CA LYS A 27 11.48 10.13 11.27
C LYS A 27 10.17 10.93 11.21
N ILE A 28 9.33 10.65 10.22
CA ILE A 28 8.05 11.34 9.97
C ILE A 28 6.84 10.44 10.27
N LYS A 29 7.05 9.36 11.05
CA LYS A 29 6.04 8.34 11.39
C LYS A 29 5.11 7.97 10.23
N THR A 30 5.67 7.68 9.06
CA THR A 30 4.89 7.32 7.87
C THR A 30 5.22 5.91 7.38
N VAL A 31 4.21 5.14 7.02
CA VAL A 31 4.34 3.82 6.39
C VAL A 31 3.73 3.82 5.00
N ILE A 32 4.33 3.08 4.09
CA ILE A 32 3.85 2.93 2.71
C ILE A 32 3.61 1.45 2.45
N PHE A 33 2.39 1.12 2.01
CA PHE A 33 1.99 -0.19 1.53
C PHE A 33 1.93 -0.18 0.00
N ILE A 34 2.49 -1.21 -0.64
CA ILE A 34 2.41 -1.44 -2.08
C ILE A 34 1.45 -2.61 -2.31
N HIS A 35 0.18 -2.28 -2.48
CA HIS A 35 -0.86 -3.29 -2.68
C HIS A 35 -0.90 -3.79 -4.12
N GLY A 36 -0.90 -5.12 -4.26
CA GLY A 36 -1.26 -5.78 -5.50
C GLY A 36 -2.74 -5.55 -5.83
N CYS A 37 -3.04 -5.08 -7.04
CA CYS A 37 -4.41 -4.72 -7.44
C CYS A 37 -5.41 -5.87 -7.30
N PHE A 38 -4.98 -7.09 -7.61
CA PHE A 38 -5.80 -8.29 -7.50
C PHE A 38 -6.09 -8.66 -6.04
N TRP A 39 -5.04 -8.84 -5.24
CA TRP A 39 -5.12 -9.39 -3.88
C TRP A 39 -5.87 -8.51 -2.87
N HIS A 40 -5.83 -7.19 -3.05
CA HIS A 40 -6.50 -6.23 -2.18
C HIS A 40 -7.75 -5.60 -2.82
N GLY A 41 -8.14 -6.07 -4.01
CA GLY A 41 -9.36 -5.67 -4.69
C GLY A 41 -9.45 -4.19 -5.05
N HIS A 42 -8.50 -3.71 -5.86
CA HIS A 42 -8.43 -2.33 -6.32
C HIS A 42 -9.69 -1.96 -7.13
N LYS A 43 -10.46 -0.99 -6.62
CA LYS A 43 -11.67 -0.49 -7.28
C LYS A 43 -11.32 0.18 -8.61
N ASN A 44 -12.19 0.02 -9.62
CA ASN A 44 -12.07 0.64 -10.95
C ASN A 44 -10.71 0.39 -11.63
N CYS A 45 -10.12 -0.77 -11.37
CA CYS A 45 -8.81 -1.13 -11.92
C CYS A 45 -8.95 -2.28 -12.91
N LYS A 46 -8.44 -2.10 -14.14
CA LYS A 46 -8.39 -3.17 -15.15
C LYS A 46 -7.56 -4.40 -14.76
N TYR A 47 -6.73 -4.30 -13.72
CA TYR A 47 -5.94 -5.41 -13.18
C TYR A 47 -6.64 -6.15 -12.03
N PHE A 48 -7.84 -5.70 -11.66
CA PHE A 48 -8.72 -6.41 -10.75
C PHE A 48 -9.83 -7.07 -11.57
N VAL A 49 -9.63 -8.34 -11.90
CA VAL A 49 -10.62 -9.18 -12.59
C VAL A 49 -10.94 -10.35 -11.67
N VAL A 50 -12.22 -10.53 -11.37
CA VAL A 50 -12.65 -11.66 -10.54
C VAL A 50 -12.58 -12.93 -11.40
N PRO A 51 -11.87 -13.99 -10.96
CA PRO A 51 -11.81 -15.22 -11.72
C PRO A 51 -13.19 -15.86 -11.83
N LYS A 52 -13.54 -16.35 -13.03
CA LYS A 52 -14.83 -17.02 -13.29
C LYS A 52 -14.93 -18.38 -12.59
N THR A 53 -13.80 -19.00 -12.27
CA THR A 53 -13.72 -20.24 -11.52
C THR A 53 -13.65 -19.96 -10.02
N ARG A 54 -14.45 -20.66 -9.22
CA ARG A 54 -14.52 -20.48 -7.75
C ARG A 54 -14.76 -19.02 -7.31
N THR A 55 -15.59 -18.28 -8.04
CA THR A 55 -15.89 -16.86 -7.82
C THR A 55 -16.18 -16.52 -6.36
N LYS A 56 -17.08 -17.26 -5.70
CA LYS A 56 -17.45 -17.04 -4.29
C LYS A 56 -16.24 -17.16 -3.36
N TRP A 57 -15.38 -18.15 -3.59
CA TRP A 57 -14.17 -18.35 -2.79
C TRP A 57 -13.18 -17.18 -2.99
N TRP A 58 -12.98 -16.74 -4.23
CA TRP A 58 -12.11 -15.59 -4.51
C TRP A 58 -12.61 -14.31 -3.87
N LEU A 59 -13.90 -14.02 -3.99
CA LEU A 59 -14.52 -12.85 -3.37
C LEU A 59 -14.35 -12.87 -1.84
N ASN A 60 -14.63 -14.01 -1.20
CA ASN A 60 -14.45 -14.17 0.24
C ASN A 60 -12.98 -13.99 0.66
N LYS A 61 -12.03 -14.54 -0.12
CA LYS A 61 -10.59 -14.39 0.15
C LYS A 61 -10.13 -12.93 0.04
N ILE A 62 -10.55 -12.25 -1.01
CA ILE A 62 -10.20 -10.83 -1.23
C ILE A 62 -10.83 -9.95 -0.15
N ASP A 63 -12.08 -10.23 0.25
CA ASP A 63 -12.71 -9.49 1.33
C ASP A 63 -12.02 -9.73 2.68
N GLY A 64 -11.63 -10.97 2.98
CA GLY A 64 -10.81 -11.30 4.14
C GLY A 64 -9.50 -10.49 4.19
N ASN A 65 -8.80 -10.37 3.05
CA ASN A 65 -7.60 -9.53 2.95
C ASN A 65 -7.92 -8.06 3.26
N LYS A 66 -8.99 -7.50 2.68
CA LYS A 66 -9.41 -6.12 2.96
C LYS A 66 -9.75 -5.88 4.43
N GLN A 67 -10.36 -6.87 5.09
CA GLN A 67 -10.65 -6.79 6.52
C GLN A 67 -9.37 -6.80 7.37
N VAL A 68 -8.38 -7.62 7.01
CA VAL A 68 -7.06 -7.62 7.64
C VAL A 68 -6.36 -6.27 7.43
N ASP A 69 -6.38 -5.72 6.22
CA ASP A 69 -5.82 -4.40 5.91
C ASP A 69 -6.47 -3.30 6.75
N LYS A 70 -7.80 -3.30 6.88
CA LYS A 70 -8.53 -2.35 7.74
C LYS A 70 -8.08 -2.43 9.19
N ARG A 71 -7.95 -3.66 9.75
CA ARG A 71 -7.48 -3.87 11.13
C ARG A 71 -6.06 -3.37 11.33
N ASN A 72 -5.16 -3.66 10.39
CA ASN A 72 -3.77 -3.19 10.46
C ASN A 72 -3.68 -1.66 10.35
N ASN A 73 -4.45 -1.07 9.43
CA ASN A 73 -4.51 0.37 9.28
C ASN A 73 -5.02 1.07 10.54
N PHE A 74 -6.03 0.49 11.20
CA PHE A 74 -6.52 1.01 12.47
C PHE A 74 -5.44 1.00 13.55
N LYS A 75 -4.73 -0.13 13.73
CA LYS A 75 -3.64 -0.23 14.72
C LYS A 75 -2.51 0.76 14.44
N LEU A 76 -2.11 0.92 13.18
CA LEU A 76 -1.08 1.86 12.77
C LEU A 76 -1.50 3.31 13.02
N LYS A 77 -2.72 3.69 12.64
CA LYS A 77 -3.27 5.03 12.92
C LYS A 77 -3.32 5.31 14.42
N LYS A 78 -3.78 4.35 15.23
CA LYS A 78 -3.82 4.48 16.69
C LYS A 78 -2.41 4.66 17.29
N ALA A 79 -1.40 4.03 16.69
CA ALA A 79 0.00 4.21 17.06
C ALA A 79 0.63 5.52 16.48
N GLY A 80 -0.17 6.39 15.87
CA GLY A 80 0.26 7.69 15.35
C GLY A 80 0.99 7.62 14.00
N TRP A 81 0.84 6.53 13.25
CA TRP A 81 1.44 6.40 11.92
C TRP A 81 0.53 6.94 10.83
N LYS A 82 1.10 7.77 9.94
CA LYS A 82 0.50 8.12 8.65
C LYS A 82 0.65 6.95 7.70
N ILE A 83 -0.42 6.62 6.99
CA ILE A 83 -0.48 5.45 6.09
C ILE A 83 -0.67 5.94 4.66
N ILE A 84 0.22 5.51 3.77
CA ILE A 84 0.11 5.74 2.34
C ILE A 84 -0.04 4.39 1.65
N THR A 85 -1.10 4.23 0.86
CA THR A 85 -1.32 3.03 0.05
C THR A 85 -1.06 3.36 -1.41
N LEU A 86 -0.13 2.65 -2.01
CA LEU A 86 0.18 2.69 -3.43
C LEU A 86 -0.26 1.38 -4.07
N TRP A 87 -0.78 1.47 -5.29
CA TRP A 87 -1.17 0.28 -6.05
C TRP A 87 -0.13 -0.04 -7.12
N THR A 88 0.14 -1.33 -7.32
CA THR A 88 1.14 -1.77 -8.32
C THR A 88 0.83 -1.26 -9.73
N CYS A 89 -0.45 -1.12 -10.10
CA CYS A 89 -0.82 -0.56 -11.41
C CYS A 89 -0.45 0.92 -11.59
N GLN A 90 -0.27 1.66 -10.50
CA GLN A 90 0.12 3.08 -10.50
C GLN A 90 1.65 3.23 -10.59
N LEU A 91 2.40 2.21 -10.17
CA LEU A 91 3.86 2.20 -10.22
C LEU A 91 4.45 1.82 -11.58
N LYS A 92 3.60 1.61 -12.61
CA LYS A 92 4.07 1.36 -13.97
C LYS A 92 4.78 2.59 -14.54
N PRO A 93 5.79 2.44 -15.41
CA PRO A 93 6.63 3.56 -15.88
C PRO A 93 5.84 4.78 -16.38
N LYS A 94 4.77 4.55 -17.15
CA LYS A 94 3.91 5.63 -17.68
C LYS A 94 3.14 6.45 -16.64
N LYS A 95 3.06 5.98 -15.38
CA LYS A 95 2.25 6.59 -14.31
C LYS A 95 3.07 6.92 -13.06
N VAL A 96 4.31 6.45 -13.00
CA VAL A 96 5.14 6.51 -11.79
C VAL A 96 5.44 7.95 -11.37
N GLU A 97 5.64 8.85 -12.34
CA GLU A 97 5.92 10.27 -12.08
C GLU A 97 4.76 10.99 -11.37
N LYS A 98 3.52 10.70 -11.75
CA LYS A 98 2.32 11.22 -11.06
C LYS A 98 2.24 10.72 -9.62
N VAL A 99 2.61 9.47 -9.39
CA VAL A 99 2.68 8.89 -8.04
C VAL A 99 3.77 9.57 -7.22
N PHE A 100 4.93 9.85 -7.84
CA PHE A 100 6.03 10.54 -7.17
C PHE A 100 5.66 11.97 -6.76
N ASN A 101 5.02 12.74 -7.63
CA ASN A 101 4.57 14.10 -7.30
C ASN A 101 3.53 14.09 -6.18
N LYS A 102 2.62 13.11 -6.18
CA LYS A 102 1.65 12.94 -5.09
C LYS A 102 2.35 12.56 -3.77
N LEU A 103 3.32 11.66 -3.82
CA LEU A 103 4.10 11.25 -2.65
C LEU A 103 4.89 12.41 -2.07
N SER A 104 5.49 13.27 -2.90
CA SER A 104 6.20 14.44 -2.38
C SER A 104 5.24 15.35 -1.62
N VAL A 105 4.07 15.69 -2.17
CA VAL A 105 3.09 16.55 -1.46
C VAL A 105 2.60 15.91 -0.15
N GLN A 106 2.59 14.58 -0.06
CA GLN A 106 2.15 13.87 1.15
C GLN A 106 3.25 13.69 2.21
N LEU A 107 4.52 13.83 1.84
CA LEU A 107 5.67 13.61 2.74
C LEU A 107 6.28 14.91 3.27
N TRP A 108 5.96 16.04 2.65
CA TRP A 108 6.17 17.41 3.16
C TRP A 108 4.89 17.89 3.85
#